data_AF-A0A221I0F8-F1
#
_entry.id   AF-A0A221I0F8-F1
#
_cell.length_a   1.000
_cell.length_b   1.000
_cell.length_c   1.000
_cell.angle_alpha   90.00
_cell.angle_beta   90.00
_cell.angle_gamma   90.00
#
_symmetry.space_group_name_H-M   'P 1'
#
loop_
_entity.id
_entity.type
_entity.pdbx_description
1 polymer ?
#
loop_
_entity_poly.entity_id
_entity_poly.type
_entity_poly.pdbx_seq_one_letter_code
_entity_poly.pdbx_strand_id
1 'polypeptide(L)'
;DTQSSPTYEILLGVQVPCCWICSETSVLLDCAMLALMLQAAAELAVLNDRLCGVGADRAPSAAPTACHKDTPPAKASYHSEGKSAGAAEAEVRSPLYSHDEMFRSLVENINHHQIIINYMHLLQMLLSRGISVLLICNTISICFHIVATVALLQEDIEPVGMTKMVLGSTLYAYQTAILCLLGQRITTQSERLPASAFSCDWPAADGRFRRLLIVFCVRSSQALVIRVCGLYSLSRETLLQVLKAAYTLFNFVYQTVGEEEPLN
;
A
#
# COMPACT_ATOMS: atom_id res chain seq x y z
N ASP A 1 -9.64 -30.16 43.75
CA ASP A 1 -10.81 -30.73 43.04
C ASP A 1 -11.59 -29.72 42.20
N THR A 2 -10.92 -28.99 41.32
CA THR A 2 -11.59 -28.16 40.30
C THR A 2 -11.78 -28.91 38.97
N GLN A 3 -10.95 -29.92 38.72
CA GLN A 3 -10.99 -30.74 37.50
C GLN A 3 -12.03 -31.88 37.52
N SER A 4 -12.61 -32.21 38.68
CA SER A 4 -13.62 -33.27 38.84
C SER A 4 -15.06 -32.77 38.81
N SER A 5 -15.27 -31.45 38.69
CA SER A 5 -16.61 -30.86 38.67
C SER A 5 -17.21 -30.93 37.26
N PRO A 6 -18.46 -31.42 37.07
CA PRO A 6 -19.13 -31.44 35.77
C PRO A 6 -19.32 -30.03 35.17
N THR A 7 -19.24 -28.98 36.01
CA THR A 7 -19.27 -27.59 35.55
C THR A 7 -18.02 -27.21 34.76
N TYR A 8 -16.87 -27.82 35.05
CA TYR A 8 -15.59 -27.57 34.35
C TYR A 8 -15.61 -28.12 32.92
N GLU A 9 -16.17 -29.32 32.71
CA GLU A 9 -16.31 -29.90 31.37
C GLU A 9 -17.23 -29.07 30.47
N ILE A 10 -18.33 -28.56 31.02
CA ILE A 10 -19.24 -27.63 30.31
C ILE A 10 -18.53 -26.32 29.99
N LEU A 11 -17.76 -25.77 30.94
CA LEU A 11 -17.01 -24.54 30.73
C LEU A 11 -15.97 -24.70 29.61
N LEU A 12 -15.21 -25.81 29.62
CA LEU A 12 -14.25 -26.13 28.56
C LEU A 12 -14.94 -26.33 27.20
N GLY A 13 -16.08 -27.02 27.19
CA GLY A 13 -16.89 -27.26 26.00
C GLY A 13 -17.41 -25.98 25.34
N VAL A 14 -17.62 -24.91 26.12
CA VAL A 14 -18.01 -23.58 25.60
C VAL A 14 -16.79 -22.70 25.29
N GLN A 15 -15.75 -22.76 26.13
CA GLN A 15 -14.58 -21.91 26.03
C GLN A 15 -13.77 -22.18 24.76
N VAL A 16 -13.54 -23.46 24.41
CA VAL A 16 -12.72 -23.82 23.26
C VAL A 16 -13.34 -23.32 21.93
N PRO A 17 -14.63 -23.56 21.63
CA PRO A 17 -15.27 -23.00 20.45
C PRO A 17 -15.31 -21.47 20.45
N CYS A 18 -15.53 -20.85 21.62
CA CYS A 18 -15.53 -19.39 21.74
C CYS A 18 -14.16 -18.80 21.38
N CYS A 19 -13.08 -19.33 21.95
CA CYS A 19 -11.72 -18.91 21.63
C CYS A 19 -11.38 -19.12 20.16
N TRP A 20 -11.79 -20.24 19.57
CA TRP A 20 -11.60 -20.52 18.15
C TRP A 20 -12.34 -19.50 17.25
N ILE A 21 -13.62 -19.22 17.56
CA ILE A 21 -14.41 -18.23 16.81
C ILE A 21 -13.79 -16.83 16.95
N CYS A 22 -13.34 -16.46 18.16
CA CYS A 22 -12.66 -15.19 18.40
C CYS A 22 -11.34 -15.08 17.62
N SER A 23 -10.53 -16.14 17.56
CA SER A 23 -9.26 -16.10 16.81
C SER A 23 -9.51 -16.00 15.30
N GLU A 24 -10.42 -16.81 14.77
CA GLU A 24 -10.77 -16.77 13.33
C GLU A 24 -11.34 -15.42 12.93
N THR A 25 -12.24 -14.84 13.73
CA THR A 25 -12.81 -13.51 13.46
C THR A 25 -11.75 -12.41 13.51
N SER A 26 -10.77 -12.49 14.42
CA SER A 26 -9.66 -11.54 14.46
C SER A 26 -8.80 -11.63 13.19
N VAL A 27 -8.41 -12.84 12.78
CA VAL A 27 -7.60 -13.06 11.58
C VAL A 27 -8.32 -12.58 10.32
N LEU A 28 -9.62 -12.86 10.22
CA LEU A 28 -10.45 -12.39 9.10
C LEU A 28 -10.54 -10.86 9.07
N LEU A 29 -10.68 -10.23 10.22
CA LEU A 29 -10.70 -8.77 10.33
C LEU A 29 -9.39 -8.15 9.86
N ASP A 30 -8.26 -8.72 10.27
CA ASP A 30 -6.93 -8.26 9.88
C ASP A 30 -6.69 -8.43 8.38
N CYS A 31 -7.02 -9.60 7.83
CA CYS A 31 -6.97 -9.87 6.40
C CYS A 31 -7.85 -8.90 5.61
N ALA A 32 -9.07 -8.61 6.08
CA ALA A 32 -9.97 -7.66 5.45
C ALA A 32 -9.39 -6.24 5.48
N MET A 33 -8.83 -5.79 6.61
CA MET A 33 -8.18 -4.48 6.69
C MET A 33 -7.00 -4.35 5.73
N LEU A 34 -6.14 -5.37 5.66
CA LEU A 34 -5.01 -5.41 4.72
C LEU A 34 -5.47 -5.43 3.27
N ALA A 35 -6.52 -6.19 2.95
CA ALA A 35 -7.09 -6.24 1.60
C ALA A 35 -7.68 -4.89 1.18
N LEU A 36 -8.43 -4.21 2.06
CA LEU A 36 -8.98 -2.88 1.79
C LEU A 36 -7.86 -1.84 1.56
N MET A 37 -6.81 -1.89 2.38
CA MET A 37 -5.62 -1.04 2.22
C MET A 37 -4.90 -1.31 0.89
N LEU A 38 -4.73 -2.58 0.54
CA LEU A 38 -4.11 -2.99 -0.71
C LEU A 38 -4.93 -2.53 -1.91
N GLN A 39 -6.27 -2.66 -1.85
CA GLN A 39 -7.16 -2.18 -2.90
C GLN A 39 -7.03 -0.66 -3.08
N ALA A 40 -7.04 0.12 -2.00
CA ALA A 40 -6.83 1.57 -2.07
C ALA A 40 -5.50 1.91 -2.77
N ALA A 41 -4.43 1.22 -2.40
CA ALA A 41 -3.11 1.42 -3.01
C ALA A 41 -3.10 1.03 -4.50
N ALA A 42 -3.79 -0.06 -4.86
CA ALA A 42 -3.88 -0.53 -6.24
C ALA A 42 -4.69 0.44 -7.11
N GLU A 43 -5.84 0.93 -6.66
CA GLU A 43 -6.66 1.90 -7.41
C GLU A 43 -5.92 3.22 -7.64
N LEU A 44 -5.18 3.70 -6.63
CA LEU A 44 -4.31 4.87 -6.79
C LEU A 44 -3.20 4.64 -7.82
N ALA A 45 -2.59 3.44 -7.84
CA ALA A 45 -1.56 3.09 -8.81
C ALA A 45 -2.15 3.00 -10.23
N VAL A 46 -3.30 2.34 -10.41
CA VAL A 46 -4.00 2.25 -11.69
C VAL A 46 -4.39 3.64 -12.18
N LEU A 47 -4.89 4.52 -11.32
CA LEU A 47 -5.21 5.89 -11.68
C LEU A 47 -3.97 6.67 -12.11
N ASN A 48 -2.83 6.52 -11.41
CA ASN A 48 -1.56 7.11 -11.83
C ASN A 48 -1.14 6.66 -13.23
N ASP A 49 -1.23 5.37 -13.52
CA ASP A 49 -0.85 4.82 -14.82
C ASP A 49 -1.80 5.27 -15.94
N ARG A 50 -3.11 5.32 -15.66
CA ARG A 50 -4.12 5.85 -16.61
C ARG A 50 -3.87 7.32 -16.91
N LEU A 51 -3.54 8.13 -15.91
CA LEU A 51 -3.23 9.56 -16.09
C LEU A 51 -1.98 9.78 -16.94
N CYS A 52 -0.93 8.98 -16.73
CA CYS A 52 0.28 9.02 -17.58
C CYS A 52 -0.03 8.63 -19.04
N GLY A 53 -0.93 7.66 -19.25
CA GLY A 53 -1.28 7.14 -20.57
C GLY A 53 -2.21 8.04 -21.40
N VAL A 54 -2.80 9.10 -20.82
CA VAL A 54 -3.72 10.00 -21.55
C VAL A 54 -3.00 10.66 -22.72
N GLY A 55 -3.39 10.30 -23.94
CA GLY A 55 -2.81 10.83 -25.18
C GLY A 55 -1.65 10.02 -25.76
N ALA A 56 -1.20 8.94 -25.12
CA ALA A 56 -0.14 8.07 -25.65
C ALA A 56 -0.54 7.34 -26.94
N ASP A 57 -1.84 7.06 -27.13
CA ASP A 57 -2.39 6.48 -28.37
C ASP A 57 -2.28 7.41 -29.60
N ARG A 58 -1.81 8.65 -29.42
CA ARG A 58 -1.48 9.57 -30.53
C ARG A 58 -0.13 9.30 -31.17
N ALA A 59 0.76 8.53 -30.54
CA ALA A 59 2.02 8.19 -31.18
C ALA A 59 1.72 7.19 -32.31
N PRO A 60 1.86 7.54 -33.61
CA PRO A 60 2.04 6.51 -34.61
C PRO A 60 3.20 5.64 -34.11
N SER A 61 3.06 4.32 -34.19
CA SER A 61 4.11 3.35 -33.85
C SER A 61 5.44 3.80 -34.45
N ALA A 62 6.19 4.58 -33.69
CA ALA A 62 7.57 4.85 -33.95
C ALA A 62 8.22 3.59 -33.44
N ALA A 63 8.62 2.75 -34.39
CA ALA A 63 9.49 1.61 -34.18
C ALA A 63 10.53 1.92 -33.08
N PRO A 64 10.91 0.93 -32.25
CA PRO A 64 11.77 1.16 -31.10
C PRO A 64 13.06 1.80 -31.59
N THR A 65 13.18 3.12 -31.38
CA THR A 65 14.37 3.84 -31.79
C THR A 65 15.39 3.58 -30.70
N ALA A 66 16.23 2.58 -30.98
CA ALA A 66 17.37 2.23 -30.17
C ALA A 66 18.22 3.48 -29.88
N CYS A 67 18.67 3.52 -28.63
CA CYS A 67 19.57 4.51 -28.05
C CYS A 67 20.71 4.88 -29.01
N HIS A 68 20.81 6.16 -29.36
CA HIS A 68 21.89 6.72 -30.18
C HIS A 68 23.20 6.68 -29.38
N LYS A 69 24.20 5.96 -29.90
CA LYS A 69 25.64 6.24 -29.68
C LYS A 69 26.25 6.78 -30.98
N ASP A 70 27.32 7.53 -30.80
CA ASP A 70 27.98 8.47 -31.71
C ASP A 70 28.51 7.89 -33.04
N THR A 71 28.60 8.74 -34.10
CA THR A 71 29.73 8.98 -35.05
C THR A 71 29.23 9.46 -36.46
N PRO A 72 29.93 10.36 -37.20
CA PRO A 72 29.32 11.28 -38.19
C PRO A 72 29.64 10.93 -39.68
N PRO A 73 29.43 11.83 -40.70
CA PRO A 73 28.53 11.59 -41.82
C PRO A 73 29.24 11.16 -43.13
N ALA A 74 28.56 10.37 -43.97
CA ALA A 74 28.99 10.09 -45.34
C ALA A 74 27.86 10.39 -46.35
N LYS A 75 28.21 11.21 -47.35
CA LYS A 75 27.39 11.62 -48.49
C LYS A 75 27.13 10.45 -49.44
N ALA A 76 25.91 10.36 -49.99
CA ALA A 76 25.69 9.87 -51.36
C ALA A 76 24.30 10.29 -51.86
N SER A 77 24.28 10.72 -53.12
CA SER A 77 23.21 11.34 -53.89
C SER A 77 22.49 10.35 -54.82
N TYR A 78 21.36 10.82 -55.40
CA TYR A 78 20.53 10.28 -56.51
C TYR A 78 19.52 9.18 -56.10
N HIS A 79 18.27 9.11 -56.58
CA HIS A 79 17.67 9.45 -57.88
C HIS A 79 16.16 9.74 -57.76
N SER A 80 15.64 10.57 -58.69
CA SER A 80 14.21 10.75 -59.00
C SER A 80 13.70 9.62 -59.90
N GLU A 81 12.45 9.16 -59.71
CA GLU A 81 11.36 9.08 -60.73
C GLU A 81 10.21 8.12 -60.32
N GLY A 82 8.96 8.53 -60.60
CA GLY A 82 7.97 7.63 -61.23
C GLY A 82 6.85 6.95 -60.41
N LYS A 83 5.74 7.67 -60.19
CA LYS A 83 4.35 7.30 -60.61
C LYS A 83 3.73 5.94 -60.16
N SER A 84 2.64 6.02 -59.40
CA SER A 84 1.28 5.50 -59.79
C SER A 84 0.44 5.03 -58.60
N ALA A 85 -0.72 5.65 -58.48
CA ALA A 85 -2.02 5.13 -58.03
C ALA A 85 -2.05 3.90 -57.10
N GLY A 86 -2.43 4.17 -55.86
CA GLY A 86 -3.06 3.22 -54.95
C GLY A 86 -3.85 4.03 -53.93
N ALA A 87 -5.15 4.21 -54.18
CA ALA A 87 -6.07 4.79 -53.22
C ALA A 87 -6.18 3.85 -52.02
N ALA A 88 -5.30 4.04 -51.04
CA ALA A 88 -5.59 3.67 -49.67
C ALA A 88 -6.19 4.93 -49.05
N GLU A 89 -7.50 4.89 -48.82
CA GLU A 89 -8.19 5.82 -47.94
C GLU A 89 -7.53 5.71 -46.56
N ALA A 90 -6.46 6.48 -46.36
CA ALA A 90 -5.97 6.83 -45.05
C ALA A 90 -7.10 7.63 -44.42
N GLU A 91 -7.91 6.96 -43.62
CA GLU A 91 -8.89 7.54 -42.73
C GLU A 91 -8.17 8.65 -41.94
N VAL A 92 -8.31 9.90 -42.41
CA VAL A 92 -7.80 11.08 -41.72
C VAL A 92 -8.61 11.18 -40.44
N ARG A 93 -8.14 10.49 -39.41
CA ARG A 93 -8.69 10.49 -38.06
C ARG A 93 -8.63 11.95 -37.59
N SER A 94 -9.77 12.64 -37.68
CA SER A 94 -9.77 14.10 -37.54
C SER A 94 -9.19 14.49 -36.17
N PRO A 95 -8.33 15.53 -36.11
CA PRO A 95 -7.71 15.95 -34.85
C PRO A 95 -8.75 16.34 -33.78
N LEU A 96 -9.93 16.80 -34.20
CA LEU A 96 -11.05 17.13 -33.30
C LEU A 96 -11.56 15.91 -32.51
N TYR A 97 -11.70 14.76 -33.16
CA TYR A 97 -12.20 13.53 -32.50
C TYR A 97 -11.26 13.05 -31.39
N SER A 98 -9.95 13.25 -31.58
CA SER A 98 -8.93 12.85 -30.60
C SER A 98 -8.88 13.74 -29.35
N HIS A 99 -9.21 15.04 -29.47
CA HIS A 99 -9.24 15.93 -28.29
C HIS A 99 -10.45 15.66 -27.38
N ASP A 100 -11.59 15.31 -27.96
CA ASP A 100 -12.79 14.94 -27.19
C ASP A 100 -12.59 13.60 -26.45
N GLU A 101 -11.84 12.65 -27.02
CA GLU A 101 -11.45 11.39 -26.36
C GLU A 101 -10.53 11.65 -25.16
N MET A 102 -9.48 12.48 -25.32
CA MET A 102 -8.61 12.89 -24.20
C MET A 102 -9.40 13.59 -23.09
N PHE A 103 -10.31 14.48 -23.46
CA PHE A 103 -11.17 15.17 -22.50
C PHE A 103 -12.09 14.21 -21.75
N ARG A 104 -12.75 13.27 -22.44
CA ARG A 104 -13.58 12.24 -21.81
C ARG A 104 -12.77 11.36 -20.87
N SER A 105 -11.59 10.92 -21.28
CA SER A 105 -10.69 10.11 -20.43
C SER A 105 -10.28 10.85 -19.17
N LEU A 106 -9.95 12.15 -19.27
CA LEU A 106 -9.65 12.98 -18.09
C LEU A 106 -10.87 13.10 -17.16
N VAL A 107 -12.07 13.32 -17.70
CA VAL A 107 -13.31 13.38 -16.89
C VAL A 107 -13.57 12.06 -16.17
N GLU A 108 -13.36 10.92 -16.84
CA GLU A 108 -13.49 9.59 -16.24
C GLU A 108 -12.46 9.38 -15.11
N ASN A 109 -11.20 9.76 -15.34
CA ASN A 109 -10.14 9.70 -14.32
C ASN A 109 -10.45 10.60 -13.12
N ILE A 110 -11.03 11.79 -13.34
CA ILE A 110 -11.46 12.68 -12.27
C ILE A 110 -12.60 12.07 -11.47
N ASN A 111 -13.60 11.50 -12.14
CA ASN A 111 -14.70 10.80 -11.47
C ASN A 111 -14.18 9.62 -10.65
N HIS A 112 -13.26 8.83 -11.20
CA HIS A 112 -12.61 7.74 -10.47
C HIS A 112 -11.84 8.27 -9.26
N HIS A 113 -11.09 9.36 -9.39
CA HIS A 113 -10.41 9.99 -8.25
C HIS A 113 -11.38 10.43 -7.14
N GLN A 114 -12.55 10.96 -7.49
CA GLN A 114 -13.58 11.31 -6.49
C GLN A 114 -14.11 10.08 -5.76
N ILE A 115 -14.32 8.97 -6.48
CA ILE A 115 -14.71 7.69 -5.86
C ILE A 115 -13.62 7.21 -4.89
N ILE A 116 -12.34 7.30 -5.29
CA ILE A 116 -11.21 6.94 -4.43
C ILE A 116 -11.15 7.83 -3.19
N ILE A 117 -11.37 9.14 -3.31
CA ILE A 117 -11.41 10.04 -2.13
C ILE A 117 -12.52 9.61 -1.16
N ASN A 118 -13.71 9.31 -1.67
CA ASN A 118 -14.82 8.85 -0.83
C ASN A 118 -14.51 7.50 -0.18
N TYR A 119 -13.93 6.56 -0.94
CA TYR A 119 -13.47 5.27 -0.44
C TYR A 119 -12.42 5.46 0.67
N MET A 120 -11.45 6.34 0.47
CA MET A 120 -10.43 6.67 1.45
C MET A 120 -10.99 7.29 2.73
N HIS A 121 -12.05 8.09 2.63
CA HIS A 121 -12.74 8.63 3.80
C HIS A 121 -13.43 7.53 4.62
N LEU A 122 -14.11 6.59 3.95
CA LEU A 122 -14.71 5.42 4.60
C LEU A 122 -13.63 4.53 5.23
N LEU A 123 -12.55 4.27 4.49
CA LEU A 123 -11.40 3.52 4.96
C LEU A 123 -10.80 4.17 6.21
N GLN A 124 -10.60 5.49 6.20
CA GLN A 124 -10.08 6.25 7.33
C GLN A 124 -10.97 6.09 8.59
N MET A 125 -12.29 6.11 8.46
CA MET A 125 -13.19 5.89 9.61
C MET A 125 -13.09 4.47 10.17
N LEU A 126 -13.03 3.46 9.30
CA LEU A 126 -12.90 2.05 9.69
C LEU A 126 -11.54 1.78 10.35
N LEU A 127 -10.48 2.28 9.72
CA LEU A 127 -9.10 2.04 10.14
C LEU A 127 -8.73 2.84 11.38
N SER A 128 -9.29 4.03 11.60
CA SER A 128 -8.96 4.84 12.78
C SER A 128 -9.21 4.06 14.08
N ARG A 129 -10.38 3.42 14.19
CA ARG A 129 -10.71 2.53 15.32
C ARG A 129 -10.02 1.17 15.20
N GLY A 130 -10.14 0.51 14.05
CA GLY A 130 -9.63 -0.85 13.86
C GLY A 130 -8.13 -0.98 14.11
N ILE A 131 -7.33 -0.10 13.51
CA ILE A 131 -5.88 -0.12 13.64
C ILE A 131 -5.44 0.28 15.05
N SER A 132 -6.16 1.19 15.72
CA SER A 132 -5.82 1.53 17.10
C SER A 132 -5.91 0.31 18.03
N VAL A 133 -6.99 -0.46 17.91
CA VAL A 133 -7.17 -1.71 18.68
C VAL A 133 -6.11 -2.73 18.28
N LEU A 134 -5.87 -2.91 16.98
CA LEU A 134 -4.86 -3.83 16.46
C LEU A 134 -3.46 -3.52 17.01
N LEU A 135 -3.03 -2.25 16.98
CA LEU A 135 -1.71 -1.85 17.48
C LEU A 135 -1.57 -2.08 18.98
N ILE A 136 -2.62 -1.82 19.76
CA ILE A 136 -2.61 -2.08 21.21
C ILE A 136 -2.53 -3.58 21.47
N CYS A 137 -3.37 -4.39 20.81
CA CYS A 137 -3.36 -5.84 20.93
C CYS A 137 -2.01 -6.44 20.52
N ASN A 138 -1.46 -6.04 19.38
CA ASN A 138 -0.15 -6.49 18.92
C ASN A 138 0.96 -6.11 19.90
N THR A 139 0.92 -4.89 20.45
CA THR A 139 1.90 -4.46 21.46
C THR A 139 1.83 -5.34 22.70
N ILE A 140 0.63 -5.59 23.24
CA ILE A 140 0.41 -6.46 24.40
C ILE A 140 0.90 -7.88 24.10
N SER A 141 0.53 -8.45 22.96
CA SER A 141 0.98 -9.79 22.53
C SER A 141 2.50 -9.87 22.43
N ILE A 142 3.16 -8.88 21.82
CA ILE A 142 4.62 -8.82 21.73
C ILE A 142 5.24 -8.77 23.13
N CYS A 143 4.72 -7.94 24.04
CA CYS A 143 5.20 -7.89 25.43
C CYS A 143 5.08 -9.25 26.13
N PHE A 144 3.93 -9.92 26.02
CA PHE A 144 3.73 -11.26 26.59
C PHE A 144 4.69 -12.29 25.99
N HIS A 145 4.89 -12.28 24.67
CA HIS A 145 5.83 -13.18 24.01
C HIS A 145 7.28 -12.92 24.43
N ILE A 146 7.69 -11.65 24.63
CA ILE A 146 9.02 -11.30 25.12
C ILE A 146 9.22 -11.84 26.53
N VAL A 147 8.30 -11.56 27.46
CA VAL A 147 8.38 -12.04 28.85
C VAL A 147 8.39 -13.56 28.90
N ALA A 148 7.51 -14.22 28.13
CA ALA A 148 7.49 -15.67 28.04
C ALA A 148 8.80 -16.24 27.47
N THR A 149 9.37 -15.62 26.44
CA THR A 149 10.66 -16.06 25.86
C THR A 149 11.79 -15.94 26.88
N VAL A 150 11.81 -14.86 27.66
CA VAL A 150 12.83 -14.65 28.70
C VAL A 150 12.67 -15.65 29.85
N ALA A 151 11.45 -15.90 30.32
CA ALA A 151 11.19 -16.93 31.33
C ALA A 151 11.59 -18.34 30.86
N LEU A 152 11.28 -18.68 29.60
CA LEU A 152 11.67 -19.95 28.98
C LEU A 152 13.18 -20.08 28.73
N LEU A 153 13.95 -18.99 28.78
CA LEU A 153 15.40 -19.02 28.63
C LEU A 153 16.09 -19.40 29.95
N GLN A 154 15.44 -19.16 31.09
CA GLN A 154 15.95 -19.46 32.42
C GLN A 154 15.67 -20.91 32.85
N GLU A 155 14.53 -21.45 32.43
CA GLU A 155 14.23 -22.87 32.59
C GLU A 155 14.85 -23.64 31.42
N ASP A 156 15.57 -24.74 31.68
CA ASP A 156 16.28 -25.59 30.70
C ASP A 156 15.28 -26.36 29.77
N ILE A 157 14.45 -25.62 29.04
CA ILE A 157 13.26 -26.10 28.32
C ILE A 157 13.57 -26.51 26.88
N GLU A 158 12.77 -27.46 26.40
CA GLU A 158 12.70 -27.96 25.03
C GLU A 158 12.75 -26.82 23.97
N PRO A 159 13.68 -26.86 22.99
CA PRO A 159 13.88 -25.79 21.99
C PRO A 159 12.63 -25.47 21.15
N VAL A 160 11.66 -26.38 21.14
CA VAL A 160 10.36 -26.23 20.45
C VAL A 160 9.51 -25.12 21.06
N GLY A 161 9.51 -24.95 22.39
CA GLY A 161 8.74 -23.91 23.08
C GLY A 161 9.26 -22.51 22.78
N MET A 162 10.57 -22.33 22.88
CA MET A 162 11.25 -21.08 22.55
C MET A 162 11.02 -20.67 21.09
N THR A 163 11.16 -21.61 20.16
CA THR A 163 10.95 -21.35 18.72
C THR A 163 9.53 -20.84 18.45
N LYS A 164 8.50 -21.41 19.10
CA LYS A 164 7.11 -20.96 18.96
C LYS A 164 6.91 -19.53 19.44
N MET A 165 7.52 -19.14 20.57
CA MET A 165 7.36 -17.79 21.12
C MET A 165 8.05 -16.73 20.27
N VAL A 166 9.27 -17.01 19.81
CA VAL A 166 10.02 -16.13 18.90
C VAL A 166 9.28 -15.97 17.57
N LEU A 167 8.79 -17.07 17.00
CA LEU A 167 8.01 -17.02 15.76
C LEU A 167 6.71 -16.21 15.93
N GLY A 168 6.00 -16.40 17.05
CA GLY A 168 4.79 -15.63 17.38
C GLY A 168 5.05 -14.11 17.41
N SER A 169 6.07 -13.67 18.16
CA SER A 169 6.44 -12.25 18.22
C SER A 169 6.82 -11.67 16.85
N THR A 170 7.52 -12.46 16.02
CA THR A 170 7.93 -12.07 14.66
C THR A 170 6.72 -11.88 13.75
N LEU A 171 5.70 -12.74 13.87
CA LEU A 171 4.46 -12.64 13.08
C LEU A 171 3.69 -11.36 13.40
N TYR A 172 3.50 -11.01 14.67
CA TYR A 172 2.82 -9.77 15.07
C TYR A 172 3.58 -8.51 14.63
N ALA A 173 4.92 -8.55 14.70
CA ALA A 173 5.76 -7.47 14.20
C ALA A 173 5.62 -7.32 12.68
N TYR A 174 5.62 -8.43 11.93
CA TYR A 174 5.48 -8.43 10.47
C TYR A 174 4.12 -7.90 10.02
N GLN A 175 3.05 -8.29 10.70
CA GLN A 175 1.70 -7.80 10.43
C GLN A 175 1.63 -6.26 10.57
N THR A 176 2.19 -5.73 11.66
CA THR A 176 2.27 -4.28 11.90
C THR A 176 3.13 -3.58 10.85
N ALA A 177 4.22 -4.21 10.40
CA ALA A 177 5.09 -3.69 9.35
C ALA A 177 4.38 -3.58 7.99
N ILE A 178 3.67 -4.63 7.54
CA ILE A 178 2.91 -4.59 6.29
C ILE A 178 1.89 -3.46 6.32
N LEU A 179 1.14 -3.35 7.41
CA LEU A 179 0.11 -2.33 7.55
C LEU A 179 0.66 -0.91 7.41
N CYS A 180 1.77 -0.60 8.10
CA CYS A 180 2.47 0.68 7.96
C CYS A 180 3.02 0.90 6.55
N LEU A 181 3.55 -0.14 5.91
CA LEU A 181 4.07 -0.06 4.54
C LEU A 181 2.96 0.21 3.51
N LEU A 182 1.79 -0.40 3.68
CA LEU A 182 0.63 -0.12 2.83
C LEU A 182 0.12 1.31 3.03
N GLY A 183 0.04 1.80 4.27
CA GLY A 183 -0.31 3.19 4.54
C GLY A 183 0.65 4.19 3.90
N GLN A 184 1.95 3.89 3.96
CA GLN A 184 2.97 4.68 3.25
C GLN A 184 2.77 4.61 1.73
N ARG A 185 2.50 3.43 1.16
CA ARG A 185 2.26 3.27 -0.29
C ARG A 185 1.07 4.09 -0.75
N ILE A 186 -0.03 4.09 -0.02
CA ILE A 186 -1.22 4.91 -0.32
C ILE A 186 -0.83 6.39 -0.36
N THR A 187 -0.11 6.86 0.67
CA THR A 187 0.35 8.25 0.77
C THR A 187 1.22 8.62 -0.43
N THR A 188 2.27 7.85 -0.70
CA THR A 188 3.20 8.11 -1.81
C THR A 188 2.53 8.03 -3.19
N GLN A 189 1.61 7.09 -3.41
CA GLN A 189 0.86 7.02 -4.67
C GLN A 189 -0.06 8.23 -4.84
N SER A 190 -0.69 8.71 -3.76
CA SER A 190 -1.53 9.90 -3.80
C SER A 190 -0.73 11.18 -4.11
N GLU A 191 0.48 11.31 -3.56
CA GLU A 191 1.39 12.44 -3.85
C GLU A 191 1.87 12.44 -5.30
N ARG A 192 1.92 11.27 -5.94
CA ARG A 192 2.35 11.13 -7.34
C ARG A 192 1.27 11.52 -8.35
N LEU A 193 -0.01 11.51 -7.97
CA LEU A 193 -1.15 11.85 -8.84
C LEU A 193 -0.98 13.14 -9.66
N PRO A 194 -0.63 14.30 -9.06
CA PRO A 194 -0.44 15.51 -9.85
C PRO A 194 0.71 15.37 -10.85
N ALA A 195 1.83 14.75 -10.48
CA ALA A 195 2.97 14.55 -11.37
C ALA A 195 2.61 13.62 -12.55
N SER A 196 1.90 12.53 -12.28
CA SER A 196 1.38 11.62 -13.31
C SER A 196 0.40 12.33 -14.24
N ALA A 197 -0.51 13.16 -13.72
CA ALA A 197 -1.42 13.96 -14.54
C ALA A 197 -0.69 14.97 -15.44
N PHE A 198 0.41 15.58 -14.98
CA PHE A 198 1.21 16.49 -15.80
C PHE A 198 2.02 15.78 -16.90
N SER A 199 2.23 14.47 -16.82
CA SER A 199 2.97 13.71 -17.84
C SER A 199 2.18 13.37 -19.10
N CYS A 200 0.87 13.66 -19.14
CA CYS A 200 0.05 13.47 -20.35
C CYS A 200 0.40 14.48 -21.46
N ASP A 201 -0.07 14.25 -22.70
CA ASP A 201 0.13 15.15 -23.85
C ASP A 201 -0.74 16.44 -23.78
N TRP A 202 -0.74 17.11 -22.62
CA TRP A 202 -1.49 18.32 -22.34
C TRP A 202 -1.07 19.57 -23.16
N PRO A 203 0.19 19.73 -23.63
CA PRO A 203 0.57 20.89 -24.44
C PRO A 203 -0.14 20.89 -25.80
N ALA A 204 -0.46 19.72 -26.35
CA ALA A 204 -1.23 19.62 -27.59
C ALA A 204 -2.75 19.77 -27.36
N ALA A 205 -3.24 19.66 -26.12
CA ALA A 205 -4.66 19.57 -25.80
C ALA A 205 -5.42 20.92 -25.77
N ASP A 206 -6.75 20.83 -25.91
CA ASP A 206 -7.69 21.96 -25.92
C ASP A 206 -7.68 22.77 -24.59
N GLY A 207 -8.04 24.05 -24.64
CA GLY A 207 -8.03 24.95 -23.47
C GLY A 207 -8.94 24.46 -22.34
N ARG A 208 -10.05 23.79 -22.67
CA ARG A 208 -10.96 23.16 -21.72
C ARG A 208 -10.28 22.03 -20.93
N PHE A 209 -9.52 21.18 -21.62
CA PHE A 209 -8.74 20.10 -21.02
C PHE A 209 -7.70 20.66 -20.05
N ARG A 210 -6.91 21.66 -20.48
CA ARG A 210 -5.88 22.26 -19.65
C ARG A 210 -6.43 22.87 -18.36
N ARG A 211 -7.56 23.57 -18.44
CA ARG A 211 -8.21 24.16 -17.26
C ARG A 211 -8.65 23.08 -16.27
N LEU A 212 -9.23 22.00 -16.76
CA LEU A 212 -9.67 20.89 -15.94
C LEU A 212 -8.50 20.13 -15.30
N LEU A 213 -7.42 19.92 -16.06
CA LEU A 213 -6.18 19.31 -15.58
C LEU A 213 -5.55 20.11 -14.44
N ILE A 214 -5.46 21.44 -14.56
CA ILE A 214 -4.93 22.31 -13.50
C ILE A 214 -5.78 22.18 -12.23
N VAL A 215 -7.11 22.20 -12.35
CA VAL A 215 -8.02 22.02 -11.21
C VAL A 215 -7.80 20.65 -10.58
N PHE A 216 -7.66 19.60 -11.37
CA PHE A 216 -7.35 18.26 -10.87
C PHE A 216 -6.03 18.25 -10.09
N CYS A 217 -4.94 18.78 -10.64
CA CYS A 217 -3.63 18.80 -9.98
C CYS A 217 -3.65 19.57 -8.65
N VAL A 218 -4.37 20.70 -8.58
CA VAL A 218 -4.52 21.49 -7.35
C VAL A 218 -5.38 20.76 -6.31
N ARG A 219 -6.28 19.87 -6.73
CA ARG A 219 -7.07 19.03 -5.81
C ARG A 219 -6.32 17.79 -5.37
N SER A 220 -5.59 17.14 -6.27
CA SER A 220 -4.81 15.93 -5.99
C SER A 220 -3.47 16.20 -5.31
N SER A 221 -3.03 17.45 -5.22
CA SER A 221 -1.84 17.83 -4.44
C SER A 221 -2.00 17.61 -2.94
N GLN A 222 -3.24 17.46 -2.45
CA GLN A 222 -3.47 17.06 -1.06
C GLN A 222 -3.33 15.54 -0.94
N ALA A 223 -2.23 15.10 -0.34
CA ALA A 223 -1.97 13.68 -0.12
C ALA A 223 -3.06 13.02 0.72
N LEU A 224 -3.46 11.81 0.32
CA LEU A 224 -4.38 10.95 1.05
C LEU A 224 -3.58 10.21 2.13
N VAL A 225 -3.60 10.75 3.35
CA VAL A 225 -2.87 10.21 4.49
C VAL A 225 -3.82 9.51 5.45
N ILE A 226 -3.51 8.26 5.79
CA ILE A 226 -4.26 7.51 6.80
C ILE A 226 -3.71 7.85 8.19
N ARG A 227 -4.56 8.41 9.04
CA ARG A 227 -4.21 8.78 10.42
C ARG A 227 -4.85 7.84 11.44
N VAL A 228 -4.05 7.28 12.32
CA VAL A 228 -4.49 6.41 13.42
C VAL A 228 -4.52 7.21 14.72
N CYS A 229 -5.56 7.03 15.51
CA CYS A 229 -5.76 7.71 16.80
C CYS A 229 -5.75 9.26 16.72
N GLY A 230 -5.88 9.84 15.52
CA GLY A 230 -5.77 11.28 15.30
C GLY A 230 -4.37 11.88 15.46
N LEU A 231 -3.37 11.08 15.88
CA LEU A 231 -2.03 11.53 16.23
C LEU A 231 -0.94 10.99 15.29
N TYR A 232 -1.05 9.74 14.84
CA TYR A 232 0.01 9.06 14.09
C TYR A 232 -0.44 8.76 12.66
N SER A 233 0.31 9.21 11.66
CA SER A 233 0.12 8.80 10.26
C SER A 233 0.74 7.44 10.02
N LEU A 234 0.07 6.51 9.35
CA LEU A 234 0.68 5.23 8.94
C LEU A 234 1.81 5.49 7.96
N SER A 235 3.04 5.46 8.47
CA SER A 235 4.24 5.72 7.69
C SER A 235 5.36 4.74 8.05
N ARG A 236 6.41 4.75 7.23
CA ARG A 236 7.65 4.03 7.56
C ARG A 236 8.29 4.58 8.84
N GLU A 237 8.12 5.87 9.10
CA GLU A 237 8.64 6.50 10.31
C GLU A 237 7.95 5.96 11.56
N THR A 238 6.62 5.84 11.56
CA THR A 238 5.89 5.23 12.69
C THR A 238 6.28 3.78 12.91
N LEU A 239 6.55 3.02 11.84
CA LEU A 239 7.04 1.65 11.96
C LEU A 239 8.40 1.60 12.67
N LEU A 240 9.33 2.48 12.28
CA LEU A 240 10.65 2.56 12.92
C LEU A 240 10.54 2.95 14.39
N GLN A 241 9.64 3.87 14.73
CA GLN A 241 9.39 4.27 16.11
C GLN A 241 8.87 3.11 16.96
N VAL A 242 7.88 2.37 16.46
CA VAL A 242 7.34 1.18 17.14
C VAL A 242 8.40 0.10 17.30
N LEU A 243 9.18 -0.17 16.25
CA LEU A 243 10.24 -1.19 16.31
C LEU A 243 11.36 -0.82 17.29
N LYS A 244 11.78 0.44 17.31
CA LYS A 244 12.77 0.95 18.29
C LYS A 244 12.24 0.80 19.72
N ALA A 245 10.99 1.18 19.96
CA ALA A 245 10.38 1.05 21.29
C ALA A 245 10.31 -0.42 21.73
N ALA A 246 9.91 -1.34 20.84
CA ALA A 246 9.88 -2.77 21.12
C ALA A 246 11.28 -3.34 21.42
N TYR A 247 12.30 -2.93 20.66
CA TYR A 247 13.68 -3.34 20.87
C TYR A 247 14.25 -2.82 22.21
N THR A 248 13.98 -1.56 22.55
CA THR A 248 14.35 -0.99 23.85
C THR A 248 13.68 -1.73 25.00
N LEU A 249 12.38 -2.05 24.87
CA LEU A 249 11.65 -2.82 25.86
C LEU A 249 12.23 -4.24 26.02
N PHE A 250 12.54 -4.90 24.91
CA PHE A 250 13.19 -6.22 24.94
C PHE A 250 14.51 -6.18 25.70
N ASN A 251 15.40 -5.24 25.38
CA ASN A 251 16.67 -5.09 26.07
C ASN A 251 16.50 -4.76 27.55
N PHE A 252 15.53 -3.91 27.90
CA PHE A 252 15.24 -3.58 29.28
C PHE A 252 14.82 -4.82 30.07
N VAL A 253 13.85 -5.59 29.56
CA VAL A 253 13.38 -6.83 30.22
C VAL A 253 14.51 -7.85 30.32
N TYR A 254 15.32 -8.00 29.27
CA TYR A 254 16.46 -8.90 29.27
C TYR A 254 17.51 -8.52 30.33
N GLN A 255 17.80 -7.22 30.49
CA GLN A 255 18.73 -6.74 31.51
C GLN A 255 18.18 -6.94 32.92
N THR A 256 16.92 -6.59 33.18
CA THR A 256 16.32 -6.73 34.51
C THR A 256 16.20 -8.18 34.96
N VAL A 257 15.96 -9.11 34.02
CA VAL A 257 15.91 -10.53 34.33
C VAL A 257 17.32 -11.12 34.50
N GLY A 258 18.31 -10.59 33.80
CA GLY A 258 19.73 -10.95 34.01
C GLY A 258 20.31 -10.44 35.35
N GLU A 259 19.75 -9.38 35.93
CA GLU A 259 20.19 -8.83 37.24
C GLU A 259 19.61 -9.57 38.46
N GLU A 260 18.59 -10.43 38.31
CA GLU A 260 18.08 -11.27 39.41
C GLU A 260 18.88 -12.56 39.65
N GLU A 261 19.97 -12.80 38.89
CA GLU A 261 20.95 -13.87 39.16
C GLU A 261 22.26 -13.32 39.77
N PRO A 262 22.22 -12.78 40.99
CA PRO A 262 23.23 -13.22 41.96
C PRO A 262 22.65 -13.47 43.36
N LEU A 263 23.02 -14.63 43.92
CA LEU A 263 22.77 -15.17 45.27
C LEU A 263 21.49 -16.01 45.44
N ASN A 264 21.54 -17.28 44.98
CA ASN A 264 21.56 -18.42 45.90
C ASN A 264 22.08 -19.69 45.22
#